data_AF-A0A8H6MX90-F1
#
_entry.id   AF-A0A8H6MX90-F1
#
_cell.length_a   1.000
_cell.length_b   1.000
_cell.length_c   1.000
_cell.angle_alpha   90.00
_cell.angle_beta   90.00
_cell.angle_gamma   90.00
#
_symmetry.space_group_name_H-M   'P 1'
#
loop_
_entity.id
_entity.type
_entity.pdbx_description
1 polymer ?
#
loop_
_entity_poly.entity_id
_entity_poly.type
_entity_poly.pdbx_seq_one_letter_code
_entity_poly.pdbx_strand_id
1 'polypeptide(L)'
;MAALAEAINTISSFLADEKITGVDSLNTFFQSLPTSTQQDGPQPVDAIVFCASSVLSLADVVFSAFAENSDLRINMSVSRSLGLGKRRRNTVLVLCGGIGHSTPFMYDAVARHPTYHSIHGDVQGEPEARILQLIAERWYGIRVLVAGSEGAIMTGNDTGRLLVVVEDKSTNCGENASKSREILERCGVSAPRSIVVVQDPTMSKRTVATFEKVYSDHGDAAPRVISWPTFTPKVILKSESPVEEEREPMDQIEHLDYDGQDTTTGSHNLWNMKRLVDLLMGEIPRLRDDSNGYGPNGKKFLVHVDIPENVENAWRHLDSLLGPKGRDR
;
A
#
# COMPACT_ATOMS: atom_id res chain seq x y z
N MET A 1 1.88 -13.04 26.38
CA MET A 1 0.67 -12.99 25.54
C MET A 1 0.11 -11.58 25.33
N ALA A 2 -0.37 -10.85 26.35
CA ALA A 2 -0.85 -9.47 26.14
C ALA A 2 0.24 -8.52 25.61
N ALA A 3 1.45 -8.61 26.17
CA ALA A 3 2.64 -7.88 25.70
C ALA A 3 3.05 -8.25 24.25
N LEU A 4 2.75 -9.46 23.79
CA LEU A 4 3.04 -9.90 22.42
C LEU A 4 2.14 -9.18 21.42
N ALA A 5 0.83 -9.18 21.69
CA ALA A 5 -0.15 -8.47 20.85
C ALA A 5 0.13 -6.96 20.82
N GLU A 6 0.47 -6.36 21.97
CA GLU A 6 0.82 -4.94 22.08
C GLU A 6 2.07 -4.60 21.26
N ALA A 7 3.13 -5.42 21.33
CA ALA A 7 4.33 -5.22 20.53
C ALA A 7 4.06 -5.31 19.02
N ILE A 8 3.28 -6.31 18.58
CA ILE A 8 2.85 -6.45 17.18
C ILE A 8 2.05 -5.23 16.74
N ASN A 9 1.08 -4.79 17.54
CA ASN A 9 0.25 -3.62 17.22
C ASN A 9 1.05 -2.32 17.17
N THR A 10 2.06 -2.17 18.04
CA THR A 10 2.97 -1.01 18.04
C THR A 10 3.77 -0.93 16.75
N ILE A 11 4.38 -2.05 16.32
CA ILE A 11 5.16 -2.12 15.08
C ILE A 11 4.25 -1.97 13.85
N SER A 12 3.11 -2.65 13.84
CA SER A 12 2.12 -2.59 12.77
C SER A 12 1.64 -1.15 12.52
N SER A 13 1.27 -0.42 13.58
CA SER A 13 0.86 0.98 13.48
C SER A 13 1.97 1.88 12.93
N PHE A 14 3.21 1.68 13.39
CA PHE A 14 4.36 2.44 12.90
C PHE A 14 4.62 2.21 11.40
N LEU A 15 4.55 0.95 10.95
CA LEU A 15 4.81 0.55 9.56
C LEU A 15 3.68 0.92 8.61
N ALA A 16 2.42 0.76 9.03
CA ALA A 16 1.25 1.17 8.26
C ALA A 16 1.28 2.68 8.01
N ASP A 17 1.66 3.44 9.04
CA ASP A 17 1.75 4.89 9.01
C ASP A 17 0.51 5.53 8.39
N GLU A 18 -0.67 5.12 8.84
CA GLU A 18 -1.93 5.46 8.18
C GLU A 18 -2.23 6.96 8.31
N LYS A 19 -1.74 7.76 7.34
CA LYS A 19 -1.98 9.20 7.27
C LYS A 19 -3.33 9.51 6.63
N ILE A 20 -3.75 8.68 5.69
CA ILE A 20 -5.08 8.70 5.07
C ILE A 20 -5.83 7.46 5.55
N THR A 21 -6.93 7.67 6.26
CA THR A 21 -7.75 6.61 6.88
C THR A 21 -8.94 6.17 6.02
N GLY A 22 -9.10 6.75 4.83
CA GLY A 22 -10.23 6.47 3.94
C GLY A 22 -10.46 7.57 2.91
N VAL A 23 -11.48 7.39 2.07
CA VAL A 23 -11.75 8.28 0.93
C VAL A 23 -12.09 9.71 1.34
N ASP A 24 -12.78 9.92 2.47
CA ASP A 24 -13.07 11.27 2.96
C ASP A 24 -11.80 12.00 3.43
N SER A 25 -10.88 11.29 4.09
CA SER A 25 -9.58 11.82 4.48
C SER A 25 -8.71 12.10 3.25
N LEU A 26 -8.75 11.23 2.24
CA LEU A 26 -8.09 11.44 0.95
C LEU A 26 -8.62 12.70 0.25
N ASN A 27 -9.93 12.87 0.21
CA ASN A 27 -10.59 14.06 -0.33
C ASN A 27 -10.18 15.32 0.42
N THR A 28 -10.02 15.25 1.75
CA THR A 28 -9.59 16.36 2.61
C THR A 28 -8.11 16.69 2.38
N PHE A 29 -7.26 15.67 2.25
CA PHE A 29 -5.85 15.84 1.91
C PHE A 29 -5.68 16.61 0.60
N PHE A 30 -6.36 16.19 -0.47
CA PHE A 30 -6.27 16.89 -1.76
C PHE A 30 -6.83 18.32 -1.72
N GLN A 31 -7.78 18.62 -0.82
CA GLN A 31 -8.29 19.99 -0.60
C GLN A 31 -7.30 20.86 0.16
N SER A 32 -6.46 20.27 1.01
CA SER A 32 -5.45 21.00 1.79
C SER A 32 -4.25 21.44 0.95
N LEU A 33 -4.07 20.86 -0.24
CA LEU A 33 -2.94 21.17 -1.10
C LEU A 33 -3.13 22.52 -1.80
N PRO A 34 -2.07 23.32 -1.99
CA PRO A 34 -2.15 24.61 -2.68
C PRO A 34 -2.81 24.47 -4.05
N THR A 35 -3.74 25.38 -4.36
CA THR A 35 -4.30 25.52 -5.71
C THR A 35 -3.43 26.48 -6.51
N SER A 36 -3.35 26.28 -7.83
CA SER A 36 -2.75 27.29 -8.71
C SER A 36 -3.45 28.64 -8.50
N THR A 37 -2.66 29.69 -8.28
CA THR A 37 -3.15 31.07 -8.11
C THR A 37 -3.52 31.73 -9.44
N GLN A 38 -3.18 31.10 -10.56
CA GLN A 38 -3.52 31.58 -11.90
C GLN A 38 -4.82 30.93 -12.38
N GLN A 39 -5.84 31.75 -12.64
CA GLN A 39 -7.14 31.29 -13.16
C GLN A 39 -7.04 30.55 -14.52
N ASP A 40 -5.98 30.80 -15.30
CA ASP A 40 -5.75 30.25 -16.65
C ASP A 40 -4.50 29.34 -16.75
N GLY A 41 -3.88 28.97 -15.62
CA GLY A 41 -2.72 28.08 -15.60
C GLY A 41 -3.10 26.59 -15.67
N PRO A 42 -2.15 25.69 -16.03
CA PRO A 42 -2.39 24.24 -16.01
C PRO A 42 -2.90 23.81 -14.64
N GLN A 43 -3.95 22.99 -14.61
CA GLN A 43 -4.44 22.42 -13.36
C GLN A 43 -3.38 21.47 -12.78
N PRO A 44 -3.10 21.54 -11.46
CA PRO A 44 -2.15 20.64 -10.83
C PRO A 44 -2.65 19.19 -10.93
N VAL A 45 -1.69 18.27 -11.04
CA VAL A 45 -1.96 16.84 -11.11
C VAL A 45 -1.53 16.20 -9.80
N ASP A 46 -2.40 15.39 -9.21
CA ASP A 46 -2.08 14.53 -8.09
C ASP A 46 -1.89 13.09 -8.58
N ALA A 47 -0.97 12.36 -7.97
CA ALA A 47 -0.76 10.95 -8.28
C ALA A 47 -1.19 10.07 -7.10
N ILE A 48 -1.75 8.90 -7.42
CA ILE A 48 -1.91 7.80 -6.50
C ILE A 48 -1.13 6.64 -7.09
N VAL A 49 -0.17 6.11 -6.35
CA VAL A 49 0.55 4.89 -6.76
C VAL A 49 0.04 3.75 -5.90
N PHE A 50 -0.68 2.83 -6.54
CA PHE A 50 -1.16 1.60 -5.93
C PHE A 50 -0.15 0.49 -6.20
N CYS A 51 0.75 0.30 -5.23
CA CYS A 51 1.68 -0.82 -5.21
C CYS A 51 0.91 -2.10 -4.91
N ALA A 52 1.05 -3.09 -5.78
CA ALA A 52 0.37 -4.36 -5.66
C ALA A 52 0.77 -5.11 -4.38
N SER A 53 -0.21 -5.82 -3.82
CA SER A 53 -0.07 -6.62 -2.61
C SER A 53 -0.96 -7.85 -2.72
N SER A 54 -0.57 -8.92 -2.03
CA SER A 54 -1.42 -10.10 -1.84
C SER A 54 -2.63 -9.83 -0.94
N VAL A 55 -2.69 -8.68 -0.26
CA VAL A 55 -3.88 -8.26 0.48
C VAL A 55 -4.86 -7.57 -0.46
N LEU A 56 -5.71 -8.39 -1.09
CA LEU A 56 -6.58 -7.94 -2.19
C LEU A 56 -7.71 -6.99 -1.73
N SER A 57 -8.00 -6.90 -0.43
CA SER A 57 -8.95 -5.92 0.11
C SER A 57 -8.51 -4.46 -0.15
N LEU A 58 -7.22 -4.20 -0.33
CA LEU A 58 -6.72 -2.89 -0.76
C LEU A 58 -7.33 -2.50 -2.11
N ALA A 59 -7.43 -3.47 -3.04
CA ALA A 59 -8.01 -3.23 -4.36
C ALA A 59 -9.49 -2.87 -4.24
N ASP A 60 -10.21 -3.51 -3.33
CA ASP A 60 -11.63 -3.21 -3.10
C ASP A 60 -11.82 -1.76 -2.65
N VAL A 61 -11.02 -1.29 -1.69
CA VAL A 61 -11.08 0.09 -1.17
C VAL A 61 -10.68 1.10 -2.24
N VAL A 62 -9.54 0.88 -2.91
CA VAL A 62 -9.01 1.82 -3.90
C VAL A 62 -9.94 1.91 -5.10
N PHE A 63 -10.30 0.78 -5.72
CA PHE A 63 -11.09 0.81 -6.95
C PHE A 63 -12.54 1.25 -6.72
N SER A 64 -13.13 0.92 -5.56
CA SER A 64 -14.44 1.47 -5.19
C SER A 64 -14.43 3.01 -5.09
N ALA A 65 -13.28 3.61 -4.77
CA ALA A 65 -13.13 5.05 -4.70
C ALA A 65 -13.17 5.75 -6.07
N PHE A 66 -12.89 5.00 -7.15
CA PHE A 66 -12.86 5.48 -8.54
C PHE A 66 -13.98 4.93 -9.42
N ALA A 67 -14.72 3.92 -8.97
CA ALA A 67 -15.82 3.34 -9.72
C ALA A 67 -16.93 4.38 -9.98
N GLU A 68 -17.27 4.58 -11.26
CA GLU A 68 -18.26 5.59 -11.67
C GLU A 68 -19.71 5.17 -11.40
N ASN A 69 -19.96 3.86 -11.30
CA ASN A 69 -21.28 3.27 -11.08
C ASN A 69 -21.42 2.77 -9.64
N SER A 70 -22.41 3.30 -8.91
CA SER A 70 -22.78 2.82 -7.57
C SER A 70 -23.28 1.37 -7.55
N ASP A 71 -23.73 0.85 -8.70
CA ASP A 71 -24.40 -0.46 -8.80
C ASP A 71 -23.44 -1.64 -9.07
N LEU A 72 -22.18 -1.35 -9.47
CA LEU A 72 -21.11 -2.36 -9.58
C LEU A 72 -20.37 -2.59 -8.25
N ARG A 73 -20.85 -1.96 -7.17
CA ARG A 73 -20.29 -2.14 -5.82
C ARG A 73 -20.70 -3.52 -5.31
N ILE A 74 -19.81 -4.50 -5.49
CA ILE A 74 -20.00 -5.87 -4.99
C ILE A 74 -20.19 -5.81 -3.48
N ASN A 75 -21.40 -6.12 -2.99
CA ASN A 75 -21.77 -6.54 -1.64
C ASN A 75 -21.08 -5.88 -0.42
N MET A 76 -20.60 -4.64 -0.52
CA MET A 76 -20.19 -3.88 0.66
C MET A 76 -21.37 -3.09 1.21
N SER A 77 -21.77 -3.38 2.45
CA SER A 77 -22.78 -2.63 3.24
C SER A 77 -22.34 -1.20 3.60
N VAL A 78 -21.39 -0.61 2.86
CA VAL A 78 -20.81 0.71 3.13
C VAL A 78 -21.60 1.76 2.35
N SER A 79 -22.79 2.07 2.86
CA SER A 79 -23.55 3.25 2.46
C SER A 79 -22.94 4.50 3.09
N ARG A 80 -21.80 4.95 2.57
CA ARG A 80 -21.26 6.32 2.74
C ARG A 80 -20.70 6.77 1.39
N SER A 81 -20.61 8.07 1.18
CA SER A 81 -20.20 8.68 -0.10
C SER A 81 -18.76 8.30 -0.49
N LEU A 82 -18.58 7.13 -1.10
CA LEU A 82 -17.28 6.51 -1.41
C LEU A 82 -16.53 7.09 -2.62
N GLY A 83 -17.09 8.05 -3.37
CA GLY A 83 -16.39 8.56 -4.56
C GLY A 83 -15.32 9.59 -4.20
N LEU A 84 -14.13 9.53 -4.82
CA LEU A 84 -13.30 10.73 -4.91
C LEU A 84 -14.15 11.86 -5.49
N GLY A 85 -14.23 12.98 -4.78
CA GLY A 85 -15.09 14.08 -5.17
C GLY A 85 -14.71 14.56 -6.57
N LYS A 86 -15.63 14.42 -7.55
CA LYS A 86 -15.49 14.81 -8.97
C LYS A 86 -15.35 16.33 -9.19
N ARG A 87 -14.77 17.07 -8.24
CA ARG A 87 -14.45 18.49 -8.38
C ARG A 87 -13.08 18.63 -9.05
N ARG A 88 -13.08 18.92 -10.35
CA ARG A 88 -11.99 19.59 -11.12
C ARG A 88 -10.54 19.25 -10.70
N ARG A 89 -10.20 17.98 -10.45
CA ARG A 89 -8.84 17.53 -10.14
C ARG A 89 -8.35 16.53 -11.17
N ASN A 90 -7.16 16.76 -11.67
CA ASN A 90 -6.48 15.82 -12.52
C ASN A 90 -5.76 14.81 -11.63
N THR A 91 -6.06 13.52 -11.79
CA THR A 91 -5.49 12.44 -11.00
C THR A 91 -4.91 11.38 -11.93
N VAL A 92 -3.71 10.91 -11.63
CA VAL A 92 -3.15 9.70 -12.25
C VAL A 92 -3.08 8.60 -11.20
N LEU A 93 -3.81 7.51 -11.42
CA LEU A 93 -3.69 6.27 -10.66
C LEU A 93 -2.70 5.35 -11.41
N VAL A 94 -1.55 5.09 -10.80
CA VAL A 94 -0.56 4.13 -11.30
C VAL A 94 -0.76 2.81 -10.57
N LEU A 95 -1.12 1.75 -11.29
CA LEU A 95 -1.08 0.38 -10.78
C LEU A 95 0.35 -0.11 -10.93
N CYS A 96 1.03 -0.42 -9.81
CA CYS A 96 2.47 -0.61 -9.78
C CYS A 96 2.87 -1.98 -9.24
N GLY A 97 3.73 -2.69 -9.96
CA GLY A 97 4.24 -4.00 -9.59
C GLY A 97 4.58 -4.85 -10.81
N GLY A 98 5.86 -5.18 -10.98
CA GLY A 98 6.32 -6.20 -11.93
C GLY A 98 6.26 -7.62 -11.35
N ILE A 99 7.35 -8.38 -11.49
CA ILE A 99 7.50 -9.72 -10.92
C ILE A 99 8.61 -9.67 -9.86
N GLY A 100 8.29 -10.05 -8.63
CA GLY A 100 9.19 -10.01 -7.50
C GLY A 100 8.82 -11.02 -6.40
N HIS A 101 9.36 -10.81 -5.21
CA HIS A 101 9.22 -11.74 -4.08
C HIS A 101 7.76 -11.92 -3.60
N SER A 102 6.90 -10.92 -3.83
CA SER A 102 5.51 -10.94 -3.40
C SER A 102 4.58 -11.61 -4.40
N THR A 103 5.04 -11.82 -5.64
CA THR A 103 4.19 -12.23 -6.76
C THR A 103 3.54 -13.60 -6.55
N PRO A 104 4.25 -14.65 -6.07
CA PRO A 104 3.61 -15.93 -5.76
C PRO A 104 2.51 -15.82 -4.71
N PHE A 105 2.70 -14.97 -3.69
CA PHE A 105 1.68 -14.75 -2.66
C PHE A 105 0.43 -14.07 -3.23
N MET A 106 0.59 -13.18 -4.23
CA MET A 106 -0.52 -12.56 -4.93
C MET A 106 -1.28 -13.57 -5.79
N TYR A 107 -0.58 -14.48 -6.48
CA TYR A 107 -1.21 -15.58 -7.22
C TYR A 107 -2.06 -16.47 -6.29
N ASP A 108 -1.48 -16.87 -5.15
CA ASP A 108 -2.20 -17.69 -4.17
C ASP A 108 -3.39 -16.95 -3.56
N ALA A 109 -3.25 -15.64 -3.32
CA ALA A 109 -4.34 -14.81 -2.81
C ALA A 109 -5.50 -14.74 -3.82
N VAL A 110 -5.21 -14.52 -5.11
CA VAL A 110 -6.22 -14.54 -6.17
C VAL A 110 -6.92 -15.90 -6.22
N ALA A 111 -6.15 -17.00 -6.22
CA ALA A 111 -6.70 -18.36 -6.30
C ALA A 111 -7.67 -18.68 -5.14
N ARG A 112 -7.42 -18.13 -3.94
CA ARG A 112 -8.26 -18.32 -2.76
C ARG A 112 -9.36 -17.28 -2.59
N HIS A 113 -9.34 -16.19 -3.36
CA HIS A 113 -10.26 -15.06 -3.17
C HIS A 113 -11.69 -15.42 -3.59
N PRO A 114 -12.72 -15.20 -2.75
CA PRO A 114 -14.10 -15.58 -3.06
C PRO A 114 -14.67 -14.90 -4.31
N THR A 115 -14.13 -13.75 -4.71
CA THR A 115 -14.56 -13.00 -5.90
C THR A 115 -13.56 -13.12 -7.06
N TYR A 116 -12.27 -13.14 -6.77
CA TYR A 116 -11.21 -13.01 -7.79
C TYR A 116 -10.65 -14.36 -8.25
N HIS A 117 -11.01 -15.48 -7.61
CA HIS A 117 -10.55 -16.81 -8.02
C HIS A 117 -10.87 -17.16 -9.49
N SER A 118 -11.85 -16.50 -10.10
CA SER A 118 -12.20 -16.71 -11.50
C SER A 118 -11.12 -16.28 -12.51
N ILE A 119 -10.12 -15.47 -12.12
CA ILE A 119 -8.96 -15.11 -12.95
C ILE A 119 -7.68 -15.89 -12.57
N HIS A 120 -7.74 -16.86 -11.65
CA HIS A 120 -6.52 -17.54 -11.19
C HIS A 120 -5.69 -18.20 -12.31
N GLY A 121 -6.34 -18.64 -13.39
CA GLY A 121 -5.67 -19.23 -14.55
C GLY A 121 -4.98 -18.18 -15.44
N ASP A 122 -5.44 -16.92 -15.39
CA ASP A 122 -4.95 -15.83 -16.22
C ASP A 122 -3.78 -15.06 -15.57
N VAL A 123 -3.59 -15.21 -14.25
CA VAL A 123 -2.57 -14.43 -13.50
C VAL A 123 -1.19 -15.09 -13.47
N GLN A 124 -1.06 -16.37 -13.80
CA GLN A 124 0.21 -17.09 -13.66
C GLN A 124 1.27 -16.55 -14.63
N GLY A 125 2.41 -16.12 -14.10
CA GLY A 125 3.49 -15.51 -14.88
C GLY A 125 3.25 -14.05 -15.24
N GLU A 126 2.10 -13.48 -14.88
CA GLU A 126 1.80 -12.07 -15.11
C GLU A 126 2.41 -11.19 -14.00
N PRO A 127 2.84 -9.97 -14.35
CA PRO A 127 3.17 -8.92 -13.38
C PRO A 127 2.02 -8.59 -12.42
N GLU A 128 2.36 -8.25 -11.18
CA GLU A 128 1.39 -7.92 -10.14
C GLU A 128 0.43 -6.78 -10.55
N ALA A 129 0.92 -5.75 -11.25
CA ALA A 129 0.10 -4.65 -11.75
C ALA A 129 -0.89 -5.07 -12.85
N ARG A 130 -0.59 -6.14 -13.61
CA ARG A 130 -1.52 -6.68 -14.62
C ARG A 130 -2.67 -7.44 -13.95
N ILE A 131 -2.41 -8.08 -12.82
CA ILE A 131 -3.45 -8.65 -11.97
C ILE A 131 -4.37 -7.53 -11.44
N LEU A 132 -3.79 -6.45 -10.93
CA LEU A 132 -4.58 -5.28 -10.49
C LEU A 132 -5.41 -4.69 -11.63
N GLN A 133 -4.86 -4.61 -12.85
CA GLN A 133 -5.59 -4.18 -14.04
C GLN A 133 -6.80 -5.08 -14.31
N LEU A 134 -6.61 -6.41 -14.31
CA LEU A 134 -7.71 -7.36 -14.51
C LEU A 134 -8.82 -7.16 -13.47
N ILE A 135 -8.43 -6.94 -12.20
CA ILE A 135 -9.38 -6.66 -11.12
C ILE A 135 -10.15 -5.36 -11.38
N ALA A 136 -9.43 -4.27 -11.69
CA ALA A 136 -10.00 -2.94 -11.93
C ALA A 136 -10.99 -2.94 -13.12
N GLU A 137 -10.63 -3.59 -14.22
CA GLU A 137 -11.44 -3.63 -15.44
C GLU A 137 -12.68 -4.51 -15.27
N ARG A 138 -12.51 -5.73 -14.75
CA ARG A 138 -13.59 -6.74 -14.73
C ARG A 138 -14.62 -6.51 -13.63
N TRP A 139 -14.23 -5.94 -12.49
CA TRP A 139 -15.15 -5.77 -11.34
C TRP A 139 -15.51 -4.31 -11.05
N TYR A 140 -14.68 -3.33 -11.45
CA TYR A 140 -14.92 -1.92 -11.12
C TYR A 140 -15.18 -1.04 -12.34
N GLY A 141 -15.11 -1.59 -13.56
CA GLY A 141 -15.34 -0.84 -14.80
C GLY A 141 -14.31 0.26 -15.05
N ILE A 142 -13.12 0.14 -14.44
CA ILE A 142 -12.05 1.12 -14.57
C ILE A 142 -11.27 0.82 -15.84
N ARG A 143 -11.22 1.78 -16.76
CA ARG A 143 -10.43 1.66 -17.99
C ARG A 143 -8.97 1.99 -17.72
N VAL A 144 -8.09 1.02 -17.96
CA VAL A 144 -6.64 1.20 -17.88
C VAL A 144 -6.07 1.54 -19.26
N LEU A 145 -5.16 2.51 -19.31
CA LEU A 145 -4.54 3.00 -20.53
C LEU A 145 -3.04 2.67 -20.57
N VAL A 146 -2.50 2.61 -21.79
CA VAL A 146 -1.06 2.45 -22.01
C VAL A 146 -0.37 3.78 -21.78
N ALA A 147 0.52 3.86 -20.80
CA ALA A 147 1.30 5.06 -20.49
C ALA A 147 2.06 5.57 -21.74
N GLY A 148 1.98 6.87 -22.02
CA GLY A 148 2.57 7.48 -23.20
C GLY A 148 1.78 7.35 -24.50
N SER A 149 0.63 6.65 -24.49
CA SER A 149 -0.31 6.72 -25.62
C SER A 149 -1.03 8.07 -25.66
N GLU A 150 -1.55 8.47 -26.82
CA GLU A 150 -2.26 9.75 -27.02
C GLU A 150 -3.37 9.98 -25.97
N GLY A 151 -4.12 8.92 -25.63
CA GLY A 151 -5.17 8.96 -24.62
C GLY A 151 -4.70 8.98 -23.16
N ALA A 152 -3.40 8.77 -22.90
CA ALA A 152 -2.79 8.68 -21.58
C ALA A 152 -1.84 9.85 -21.26
N ILE A 153 -1.92 10.95 -22.02
CA ILE A 153 -1.18 12.18 -21.72
C ILE A 153 -2.10 13.17 -20.99
N MET A 154 -1.63 13.65 -19.84
CA MET A 154 -2.22 14.77 -19.11
C MET A 154 -1.76 16.09 -19.74
N THR A 155 -2.69 17.00 -19.95
CA THR A 155 -2.49 18.28 -20.64
C THR A 155 -2.95 19.43 -19.76
N GLY A 156 -2.48 20.64 -20.04
CA GLY A 156 -2.87 21.84 -19.28
C GLY A 156 -4.36 22.19 -19.37
N ASN A 157 -5.08 21.65 -20.37
CA ASN A 157 -6.51 21.88 -20.58
C ASN A 157 -7.38 20.87 -19.82
N ASP A 158 -6.78 19.80 -19.27
CA ASP A 158 -7.54 18.79 -18.55
C ASP A 158 -8.11 19.37 -17.26
N THR A 159 -9.37 19.04 -16.98
CA THR A 159 -10.07 19.47 -15.77
C THR A 159 -10.86 18.30 -15.21
N GLY A 160 -10.44 17.77 -14.06
CA GLY A 160 -11.16 16.65 -13.46
C GLY A 160 -10.85 15.30 -14.07
N ARG A 161 -9.74 15.17 -14.82
CA ARG A 161 -9.43 13.95 -15.57
C ARG A 161 -8.81 12.89 -14.66
N LEU A 162 -9.34 11.68 -14.73
CA LEU A 162 -8.71 10.49 -14.16
C LEU A 162 -7.98 9.72 -15.27
N LEU A 163 -6.69 9.47 -15.09
CA LEU A 163 -5.93 8.49 -15.86
C LEU A 163 -5.62 7.30 -14.98
N VAL A 164 -5.82 6.09 -15.49
CA VAL A 164 -5.36 4.86 -14.85
C VAL A 164 -4.37 4.17 -15.78
N VAL A 165 -3.17 3.91 -15.29
CA VAL A 165 -2.05 3.38 -16.09
C VAL A 165 -1.30 2.30 -15.29
N VAL A 166 -0.49 1.50 -15.99
CA VAL A 166 0.24 0.37 -15.41
C VAL A 166 1.75 0.59 -15.46
N GLU A 167 2.41 0.29 -14.35
CA GLU A 167 3.83 0.05 -14.21
C GLU A 167 4.04 -1.45 -13.89
N ASP A 168 4.55 -2.23 -14.84
CA ASP A 168 4.65 -3.70 -14.76
C ASP A 168 6.09 -4.23 -14.88
N LYS A 169 7.09 -3.42 -14.54
CA LYS A 169 8.52 -3.72 -14.71
C LYS A 169 9.29 -3.75 -13.40
N SER A 170 8.79 -3.18 -12.31
CA SER A 170 9.46 -3.21 -11.02
C SER A 170 9.61 -4.62 -10.45
N THR A 171 10.77 -4.93 -9.87
CA THR A 171 11.04 -6.25 -9.26
C THR A 171 11.07 -6.20 -7.73
N ASN A 172 11.03 -5.00 -7.16
CA ASN A 172 11.09 -4.73 -5.74
C ASN A 172 10.51 -3.35 -5.40
N CYS A 173 10.26 -3.10 -4.12
CA CYS A 173 9.68 -1.85 -3.64
C CYS A 173 10.53 -0.59 -3.94
N GLY A 174 11.85 -0.71 -4.03
CA GLY A 174 12.72 0.39 -4.49
C GLY A 174 12.42 0.80 -5.93
N GLU A 175 12.26 -0.21 -6.79
CA GLU A 175 11.91 -0.01 -8.19
C GLU A 175 10.47 0.49 -8.38
N ASN A 176 9.51 0.10 -7.52
CA ASN A 176 8.15 0.62 -7.57
C ASN A 176 8.13 2.16 -7.62
N ALA A 177 8.96 2.82 -6.80
CA ALA A 177 9.01 4.28 -6.74
C ALA A 177 9.62 4.91 -7.99
N SER A 178 10.79 4.42 -8.42
CA SER A 178 11.50 4.96 -9.60
C SER A 178 10.74 4.66 -10.90
N LYS A 179 10.19 3.46 -11.06
CA LYS A 179 9.39 3.09 -12.24
C LYS A 179 8.04 3.79 -12.29
N SER A 180 7.39 4.03 -11.15
CA SER A 180 6.17 4.85 -11.13
C SER A 180 6.43 6.29 -11.55
N ARG A 181 7.58 6.87 -11.18
CA ARG A 181 8.01 8.18 -11.69
C ARG A 181 8.19 8.16 -13.21
N GLU A 182 8.87 7.16 -13.77
CA GLU A 182 9.01 7.02 -15.23
C GLU A 182 7.63 6.94 -15.93
N ILE A 183 6.65 6.25 -15.34
CA ILE A 183 5.29 6.17 -15.87
C ILE A 183 4.57 7.51 -15.78
N LEU A 184 4.68 8.25 -14.68
CA LEU A 184 4.11 9.60 -14.55
C LEU A 184 4.70 10.56 -15.58
N GLU A 185 6.02 10.53 -15.79
CA GLU A 185 6.71 11.34 -16.81
C GLU A 185 6.21 11.00 -18.23
N ARG A 186 6.00 9.70 -18.53
CA ARG A 186 5.38 9.26 -19.80
C ARG A 186 3.94 9.71 -19.97
N CYS A 187 3.23 9.99 -18.88
CA CYS A 187 1.89 10.59 -18.91
C CYS A 187 1.92 12.12 -18.99
N GLY A 188 3.09 12.75 -19.15
CA GLY A 188 3.25 14.21 -19.17
C GLY A 188 3.28 14.86 -17.78
N VAL A 189 3.48 14.07 -16.72
CA VAL A 189 3.44 14.52 -15.31
C VAL A 189 4.83 14.39 -14.68
N SER A 190 5.70 15.38 -14.89
CA SER A 190 7.04 15.40 -14.28
C SER A 190 7.06 15.95 -12.85
N ALA A 191 6.11 16.81 -12.50
CA ALA A 191 6.01 17.46 -11.20
C ALA A 191 4.60 17.31 -10.63
N PRO A 192 4.21 16.10 -10.18
CA PRO A 192 2.95 15.95 -9.47
C PRO A 192 2.97 16.81 -8.19
N ARG A 193 1.83 17.36 -7.81
CA ARG A 193 1.71 18.15 -6.57
C ARG A 193 1.80 17.27 -5.33
N SER A 194 1.26 16.06 -5.42
CA SER A 194 1.28 15.06 -4.36
C SER A 194 1.36 13.65 -4.93
N ILE A 195 1.88 12.73 -4.11
CA ILE A 195 1.87 11.30 -4.37
C ILE A 195 1.26 10.61 -3.15
N VAL A 196 0.11 10.00 -3.34
CA VAL A 196 -0.50 9.11 -2.34
C VAL A 196 -0.04 7.69 -2.63
N VAL A 197 0.66 7.08 -1.69
CA VAL A 197 1.15 5.71 -1.79
C VAL A 197 0.14 4.78 -1.15
N VAL A 198 -0.46 3.89 -1.95
CA VAL A 198 -1.22 2.74 -1.46
C VAL A 198 -0.33 1.52 -1.56
N GLN A 199 -0.13 0.83 -0.44
CA GLN A 199 0.77 -0.30 -0.32
C GLN A 199 0.27 -1.22 0.79
N ASP A 200 0.69 -2.48 0.76
CA ASP A 200 0.69 -3.37 1.91
C ASP A 200 1.03 -2.61 3.22
N PRO A 201 0.14 -2.60 4.23
CA PRO A 201 0.38 -1.88 5.48
C PRO A 201 1.73 -2.17 6.13
N THR A 202 2.25 -3.41 6.01
CA THR A 202 3.54 -3.75 6.61
C THR A 202 4.73 -3.06 5.91
N MET A 203 4.58 -2.65 4.65
CA MET A 203 5.63 -2.04 3.82
C MET A 203 5.37 -0.56 3.48
N SER A 204 4.26 0.00 3.96
CA SER A 204 3.78 1.35 3.64
C SER A 204 4.82 2.43 3.95
N LYS A 205 5.30 2.51 5.20
CA LYS A 205 6.31 3.49 5.63
C LYS A 205 7.60 3.41 4.81
N ARG A 206 8.10 2.20 4.54
CA ARG A 206 9.30 2.01 3.71
C ARG A 206 9.09 2.50 2.27
N THR A 207 7.90 2.25 1.72
CA THR A 207 7.57 2.69 0.37
C THR A 207 7.48 4.22 0.29
N VAL A 208 6.84 4.87 1.26
CA VAL A 208 6.81 6.35 1.35
C VAL A 208 8.22 6.94 1.41
N ALA A 209 9.08 6.45 2.32
CA ALA A 209 10.46 6.92 2.45
C ALA A 209 11.30 6.69 1.17
N THR A 210 10.95 5.68 0.37
CA THR A 210 11.57 5.42 -0.94
C THR A 210 11.10 6.45 -1.97
N PHE A 211 9.79 6.76 -2.03
CA PHE A 211 9.26 7.80 -2.91
C PHE A 211 9.86 9.18 -2.58
N GLU A 212 9.96 9.54 -1.31
CA GLU A 212 10.63 10.77 -0.88
C GLU A 212 12.08 10.82 -1.37
N LYS A 213 12.80 9.70 -1.32
CA LYS A 213 14.17 9.61 -1.86
C LYS A 213 14.19 9.80 -3.37
N VAL A 214 13.30 9.12 -4.11
CA VAL A 214 13.24 9.19 -5.59
C VAL A 214 12.93 10.59 -6.09
N TYR A 215 12.16 11.38 -5.34
CA TYR A 215 11.82 12.76 -5.71
C TYR A 215 12.68 13.82 -5.02
N SER A 216 13.71 13.42 -4.24
CA SER A 216 14.58 14.36 -3.53
C SER A 216 15.39 15.28 -4.46
N ASP A 217 15.54 14.92 -5.74
CA ASP A 217 16.18 15.74 -6.78
C ASP A 217 15.35 16.97 -7.18
N HIS A 218 14.07 17.04 -6.79
CA HIS A 218 13.19 18.18 -7.08
C HIS A 218 13.30 19.32 -6.05
N GLY A 219 14.02 19.13 -4.94
CA GLY A 219 14.16 20.14 -3.89
C GLY A 219 12.80 20.64 -3.38
N ASP A 220 12.62 21.96 -3.34
CA ASP A 220 11.37 22.59 -2.88
C ASP A 220 10.15 22.29 -3.78
N ALA A 221 10.37 21.79 -5.00
CA ALA A 221 9.31 21.39 -5.92
C ALA A 221 8.93 19.91 -5.79
N ALA A 222 9.49 19.18 -4.82
CA ALA A 222 9.15 17.77 -4.61
C ALA A 222 7.65 17.60 -4.24
N PRO A 223 6.98 16.55 -4.74
CA PRO A 223 5.61 16.24 -4.35
C PRO A 223 5.51 15.99 -2.86
N ARG A 224 4.38 16.37 -2.27
CA ARG A 224 4.01 15.87 -0.94
C ARG A 224 3.68 14.38 -1.03
N VAL A 225 4.53 13.53 -0.47
CA VAL A 225 4.31 12.08 -0.40
C VAL A 225 3.55 11.73 0.88
N ILE A 226 2.53 10.88 0.79
CA ILE A 226 1.70 10.48 1.93
C ILE A 226 1.19 9.04 1.77
N SER A 227 1.06 8.30 2.87
CA SER A 227 0.57 6.93 2.91
C SER A 227 -0.95 6.82 3.03
N TRP A 228 -1.52 5.88 2.28
CA TRP A 228 -2.89 5.39 2.39
C TRP A 228 -2.89 3.84 2.34
N PRO A 229 -2.56 3.16 3.45
CA PRO A 229 -2.50 1.69 3.49
C PRO A 229 -3.89 1.03 3.52
N THR A 230 -4.97 1.81 3.48
CA THR A 230 -6.39 1.42 3.60
C THR A 230 -6.85 0.88 4.95
N PHE A 231 -5.93 0.36 5.77
CA PHE A 231 -6.16 0.02 7.17
C PHE A 231 -4.82 -0.14 7.92
N THR A 232 -4.91 -0.20 9.25
CA THR A 232 -3.79 -0.59 10.12
C THR A 232 -4.07 -1.97 10.73
N PRO A 233 -3.27 -3.01 10.46
CA PRO A 233 -3.48 -4.34 11.04
C PRO A 233 -3.39 -4.29 12.56
N LYS A 234 -4.37 -4.89 13.24
CA LYS A 234 -4.38 -5.04 14.70
C LYS A 234 -4.63 -6.51 15.04
N VAL A 235 -3.97 -6.98 16.10
CA VAL A 235 -4.13 -8.34 16.62
C VAL A 235 -4.58 -8.30 18.07
N ILE A 236 -5.36 -9.32 18.44
CA ILE A 236 -5.86 -9.59 19.79
C ILE A 236 -5.56 -11.04 20.17
N LEU A 237 -5.65 -11.35 21.46
CA LEU A 237 -5.58 -12.73 21.93
C LEU A 237 -6.90 -13.45 21.67
N LYS A 238 -6.84 -14.69 21.20
CA LYS A 238 -8.01 -15.57 21.11
C LYS A 238 -8.56 -15.83 22.52
N SER A 239 -9.87 -15.67 22.71
CA SER A 239 -10.50 -15.73 24.04
C SER A 239 -10.47 -17.13 24.71
N GLU A 240 -10.12 -18.19 23.98
CA GLU A 240 -10.27 -19.59 24.44
C GLU A 240 -8.96 -20.40 24.48
N SER A 241 -7.79 -19.77 24.48
CA SER A 241 -6.53 -20.54 24.50
C SER A 241 -6.14 -20.93 25.94
N PRO A 242 -6.08 -22.23 26.30
CA PRO A 242 -5.54 -22.63 27.57
C PRO A 242 -4.08 -22.20 27.68
N VAL A 243 -3.74 -21.59 28.80
CA VAL A 243 -2.38 -21.17 29.14
C VAL A 243 -1.60 -22.43 29.52
N GLU A 244 -1.03 -23.12 28.54
CA GLU A 244 0.00 -24.12 28.82
C GLU A 244 1.37 -23.41 28.82
N GLU A 245 2.06 -23.51 29.95
CA GLU A 245 3.23 -22.68 30.31
C GLU A 245 4.53 -23.05 29.57
N GLU A 246 4.54 -24.12 28.76
CA GLU A 246 5.70 -24.57 28.01
C GLU A 246 5.34 -24.82 26.54
N ARG A 247 5.42 -23.77 25.71
CA ARG A 247 5.32 -23.90 24.24
C ARG A 247 6.43 -23.12 23.55
N GLU A 248 6.82 -23.57 22.36
CA GLU A 248 7.81 -22.88 21.56
C GLU A 248 7.28 -21.46 21.22
N PRO A 249 8.14 -20.44 21.12
CA PRO A 249 7.69 -19.07 20.92
C PRO A 249 6.83 -18.83 19.68
N MET A 250 6.98 -19.65 18.64
CA MET A 250 6.15 -19.60 17.43
C MET A 250 4.72 -20.07 17.67
N ASP A 251 4.50 -21.00 18.61
CA ASP A 251 3.18 -21.49 18.97
C ASP A 251 2.37 -20.39 19.68
N GLN A 252 3.05 -19.45 20.33
CA GLN A 252 2.40 -18.29 20.95
C GLN A 252 1.75 -17.37 19.92
N ILE A 253 2.32 -17.26 18.71
CA ILE A 253 1.74 -16.46 17.63
C ILE A 253 0.41 -17.06 17.14
N GLU A 254 0.23 -18.37 17.22
CA GLU A 254 -1.00 -19.04 16.78
C GLU A 254 -2.22 -18.72 17.66
N HIS A 255 -1.99 -18.22 18.87
CA HIS A 255 -3.02 -17.75 19.79
C HIS A 255 -3.47 -16.31 19.54
N LEU A 256 -2.89 -15.64 18.53
CA LEU A 256 -3.33 -14.33 18.08
C LEU A 256 -4.36 -14.47 16.95
N ASP A 257 -5.25 -13.49 16.87
CA ASP A 257 -6.14 -13.29 15.74
C ASP A 257 -6.21 -11.81 15.40
N TYR A 258 -6.67 -11.47 14.19
CA TYR A 258 -6.92 -10.09 13.84
C TYR A 258 -8.07 -9.50 14.67
N ASP A 259 -7.89 -8.26 15.13
CA ASP A 259 -8.94 -7.49 15.80
C ASP A 259 -10.06 -7.22 14.79
N GLY A 260 -11.26 -7.72 15.07
CA GLY A 260 -12.39 -7.83 14.16
C GLY A 260 -13.08 -6.52 13.77
N GLN A 261 -12.33 -5.51 13.32
CA GLN A 261 -12.86 -4.30 12.70
C GLN A 261 -12.44 -4.22 11.22
N ASP A 262 -12.89 -5.18 10.42
CA ASP A 262 -13.62 -4.97 9.15
C ASP A 262 -13.90 -6.32 8.49
N THR A 263 -14.86 -7.07 9.05
CA THR A 263 -15.29 -8.38 8.55
C THR A 263 -16.08 -8.31 7.23
N THR A 264 -16.14 -7.15 6.57
CA THR A 264 -16.56 -7.09 5.16
C THR A 264 -15.50 -7.70 4.23
N THR A 265 -14.24 -7.76 4.69
CA THR A 265 -13.14 -8.47 4.04
C THR A 265 -12.66 -9.57 4.98
N GLY A 266 -13.22 -10.78 4.85
CA GLY A 266 -12.92 -11.90 5.76
C GLY A 266 -11.42 -12.07 6.00
N SER A 267 -11.03 -12.41 7.23
CA SER A 267 -9.64 -12.63 7.68
C SER A 267 -8.84 -13.59 6.78
N HIS A 268 -9.52 -14.38 5.95
CA HIS A 268 -8.96 -15.22 4.89
C HIS A 268 -8.19 -14.46 3.79
N ASN A 269 -8.35 -13.14 3.69
CA ASN A 269 -7.68 -12.28 2.70
C ASN A 269 -6.44 -11.56 3.26
N LEU A 270 -6.13 -11.75 4.54
CA LEU A 270 -4.96 -11.18 5.21
C LEU A 270 -3.83 -12.22 5.30
N TRP A 271 -2.65 -11.79 5.77
CA TRP A 271 -1.55 -12.71 6.04
C TRP A 271 -1.93 -13.68 7.16
N ASN A 272 -1.42 -14.91 7.13
CA ASN A 272 -1.43 -15.70 8.36
C ASN A 272 -0.54 -15.02 9.43
N MET A 273 -0.80 -15.29 10.70
CA MET A 273 -0.11 -14.60 11.82
C MET A 273 1.41 -14.71 11.73
N LYS A 274 1.94 -15.89 11.36
CA LYS A 274 3.39 -16.08 11.15
C LYS A 274 3.92 -15.12 10.09
N ARG A 275 3.27 -15.06 8.93
CA ARG A 275 3.68 -14.20 7.82
C ARG A 275 3.58 -12.72 8.18
N LEU A 276 2.55 -12.31 8.93
CA LEU A 276 2.45 -10.94 9.45
C LEU A 276 3.70 -10.62 10.29
N VAL A 277 4.00 -11.44 11.29
CA VAL A 277 5.15 -11.23 12.18
C VAL A 277 6.46 -11.23 11.40
N ASP A 278 6.65 -12.16 10.47
CA ASP A 278 7.84 -12.22 9.61
C ASP A 278 8.04 -10.92 8.81
N LEU A 279 6.95 -10.34 8.27
CA LEU A 279 6.98 -9.06 7.57
C LEU A 279 7.36 -7.91 8.51
N LEU A 280 6.65 -7.77 9.64
CA LEU A 280 6.90 -6.72 10.62
C LEU A 280 8.35 -6.74 11.14
N MET A 281 8.83 -7.94 11.49
CA MET A 281 10.19 -8.15 11.99
C MET A 281 11.26 -7.89 10.93
N GLY A 282 10.94 -8.13 9.65
CA GLY A 282 11.83 -7.87 8.53
C GLY A 282 11.92 -6.39 8.13
N GLU A 283 10.88 -5.60 8.38
CA GLU A 283 10.79 -4.20 7.95
C GLU A 283 11.53 -3.24 8.88
N ILE A 284 11.45 -3.43 10.20
CA ILE A 284 12.14 -2.54 11.16
C ILE A 284 13.66 -2.47 10.90
N PRO A 285 14.41 -3.59 10.73
CA PRO A 285 15.84 -3.52 10.40
C PRO A 285 16.14 -2.86 9.06
N ARG A 286 15.20 -2.90 8.09
CA ARG A 286 15.36 -2.19 6.81
C ARG A 286 15.21 -0.69 7.00
N LEU A 287 14.35 -0.24 7.92
CA LEU A 287 14.11 1.18 8.19
C LEU A 287 15.18 1.82 9.08
N ARG A 288 15.90 1.05 9.89
CA ARG A 288 17.00 1.58 10.74
C ARG A 288 18.05 2.27 9.87
N ASP A 289 18.45 3.47 10.26
CA ASP A 289 19.51 4.21 9.54
C ASP A 289 20.91 3.89 10.11
N ASP A 290 21.28 2.62 9.99
CA ASP A 290 22.59 2.08 10.34
C ASP A 290 23.27 1.43 9.12
N SER A 291 24.45 0.82 9.32
CA SER A 291 25.21 0.17 8.25
C SER A 291 24.49 -0.97 7.52
N ASN A 292 23.46 -1.57 8.12
CA ASN A 292 22.73 -2.71 7.58
C ASN A 292 21.37 -2.33 6.98
N GLY A 293 20.79 -1.22 7.44
CA GLY A 293 19.50 -0.73 6.98
C GLY A 293 19.55 0.02 5.65
N TYR A 294 18.40 0.51 5.22
CA TYR A 294 18.19 1.04 3.87
C TYR A 294 18.38 2.56 3.81
N GLY A 295 18.57 3.22 4.95
CA GLY A 295 18.81 4.66 5.06
C GLY A 295 20.18 5.12 4.55
N PRO A 296 20.46 6.43 4.65
CA PRO A 296 21.71 7.07 4.23
C PRO A 296 23.00 6.44 4.77
N ASN A 297 22.99 5.93 6.00
CA ASN A 297 24.15 5.29 6.65
C ASN A 297 24.35 3.83 6.27
N GLY A 298 23.43 3.24 5.51
CA GLY A 298 23.49 1.87 5.02
C GLY A 298 23.40 1.80 3.50
N LYS A 299 22.33 1.20 2.99
CA LYS A 299 22.16 0.92 1.54
C LYS A 299 21.72 2.13 0.71
N LYS A 300 21.31 3.25 1.32
CA LYS A 300 20.93 4.50 0.64
C LYS A 300 19.73 4.36 -0.31
N PHE A 301 18.84 3.41 -0.05
CA PHE A 301 17.64 3.17 -0.85
C PHE A 301 16.47 4.06 -0.46
N LEU A 302 16.46 4.61 0.76
CA LEU A 302 15.42 5.49 1.28
C LEU A 302 16.02 6.66 2.07
N VAL A 303 15.20 7.66 2.38
CA VAL A 303 15.59 8.77 3.27
C VAL A 303 15.73 8.29 4.71
N HIS A 304 16.34 9.09 5.59
CA HIS A 304 16.37 8.77 7.02
C HIS A 304 14.94 8.58 7.56
N VAL A 305 14.75 7.58 8.42
CA VAL A 305 13.48 7.33 9.12
C VAL A 305 13.76 7.28 10.61
N ASP A 306 13.14 8.21 11.35
CA ASP A 306 13.15 8.19 12.81
C ASP A 306 12.28 7.03 13.32
N ILE A 307 12.91 6.05 13.98
CA ILE A 307 12.21 4.95 14.65
C ILE A 307 12.08 5.27 16.15
N PRO A 308 10.86 5.50 16.66
CA PRO A 308 10.62 5.77 18.07
C PRO A 308 11.11 4.65 18.99
N GLU A 309 11.56 5.01 20.20
CA GLU A 309 12.09 4.04 21.18
C GLU A 309 11.08 2.95 21.55
N ASN A 310 9.79 3.27 21.63
CA ASN A 310 8.75 2.27 21.91
C ASN A 310 8.62 1.23 20.78
N VAL A 311 8.86 1.61 19.52
CA VAL A 311 8.88 0.69 18.37
C VAL A 311 10.12 -0.20 18.42
N GLU A 312 11.28 0.38 18.76
CA GLU A 312 12.51 -0.40 18.97
C GLU A 312 12.37 -1.40 20.13
N ASN A 313 11.77 -0.97 21.24
CA ASN A 313 11.49 -1.84 22.39
C ASN A 313 10.52 -2.97 22.03
N ALA A 314 9.45 -2.66 21.29
CA ALA A 314 8.52 -3.67 20.77
C ALA A 314 9.23 -4.69 19.86
N TRP A 315 10.07 -4.22 18.94
CA TRP A 315 10.83 -5.10 18.05
C TRP A 315 11.80 -5.99 18.84
N ARG A 316 12.56 -5.44 19.80
CA ARG A 316 13.47 -6.23 20.65
C ARG A 316 12.71 -7.25 21.49
N HIS A 317 11.52 -6.91 21.98
CA HIS A 317 10.66 -7.85 22.69
C HIS A 317 10.30 -9.05 21.81
N LEU A 318 9.78 -8.80 20.60
CA LEU A 318 9.47 -9.87 19.65
C LEU A 318 10.73 -10.67 19.27
N ASP A 319 11.85 -10.01 19.02
CA ASP A 319 13.10 -10.65 18.66
C ASP A 319 13.62 -11.60 19.74
N SER A 320 13.52 -11.18 21.01
CA SER A 320 13.91 -12.00 22.16
C SER A 320 13.02 -13.22 22.36
N LEU A 321 11.73 -13.10 22.02
CA LEU A 321 10.78 -14.20 22.12
C LEU A 321 10.99 -15.20 20.98
N LEU A 322 11.04 -14.74 19.74
CA LEU A 322 11.03 -15.61 18.56
C LEU A 322 12.39 -16.24 18.24
N GLY A 323 13.47 -15.66 18.78
CA GLY A 323 14.83 -16.10 18.53
C GLY A 323 15.23 -16.12 17.05
N PRO A 324 16.35 -16.78 16.68
CA PRO A 324 16.81 -16.86 15.30
C PRO A 324 15.83 -17.60 14.37
N LYS A 325 15.03 -18.53 14.91
CA LYS A 325 14.08 -19.37 14.15
C LYS A 325 12.89 -18.57 13.61
N GLY A 326 12.53 -17.45 14.24
CA GLY A 326 11.52 -16.51 13.72
C GLY A 326 11.99 -15.67 12.53
N ARG A 327 13.21 -15.89 12.02
CA ARG A 327 13.80 -15.12 10.91
C ARG A 327 14.19 -15.98 9.70
N ASP A 328 13.81 -17.26 9.66
CA ASP A 328 14.03 -18.10 8.46
C ASP A 328 13.22 -17.52 7.30
N ARG A 329 13.96 -16.90 6.38
CA ARG A 329 13.50 -16.24 5.16
C ARG A 329 13.38 -17.22 4.02
#